data_AF-A0A5N3X8W9-F1
#
_entry.id   AF-A0A5N3X8W9-F1
#
_cell.length_a   1.000
_cell.length_b   1.000
_cell.length_c   1.000
_cell.angle_alpha   90.00
_cell.angle_beta   90.00
_cell.angle_gamma   90.00
#
_symmetry.space_group_name_H-M   'P 1'
#
loop_
_entity.id
_entity.type
_entity.pdbx_description
1 polymer ?
#
loop_
_entity_poly.entity_id
_entity_poly.type
_entity_poly.pdbx_seq_one_letter_code
_entity_poly.pdbx_strand_id
1 'polypeptide(L)'
;MNLFNANLGFFFLHLAQILILETLAWVIVWHFGNGWLITMFISLLLTVAQVQGAFLQHDMGHLSMFKKSKWNHLMQKFLMCHIQGLSAKWWNNRHFKHHVKTNIYPKDPDIDVGPLFVIGDLQPVKVCLHLCLEDIRLEILTSSMISEHLFF
;
A
#
# COMPACT_ATOMS: atom_id res chain seq x y z
N MET A 1 5.59 27.27 -7.56
CA MET A 1 4.94 25.97 -7.30
C MET A 1 5.34 25.50 -5.90
N ASN A 2 4.39 25.34 -4.97
CA ASN A 2 4.62 24.97 -3.57
C ASN A 2 4.53 23.44 -3.32
N LEU A 3 4.85 22.60 -4.31
CA LEU A 3 4.61 21.14 -4.24
C LEU A 3 5.33 20.45 -3.08
N PHE A 4 6.49 20.95 -2.65
CA PHE A 4 7.28 20.35 -1.56
C PHE A 4 6.99 20.97 -0.17
N ASN A 5 6.07 21.92 -0.10
CA ASN A 5 5.69 22.56 1.16
C ASN A 5 4.46 21.84 1.74
N ALA A 6 4.69 21.02 2.76
CA ALA A 6 3.63 20.35 3.49
C ALA A 6 2.66 21.35 4.12
N ASN A 7 1.36 21.17 3.87
CA ASN A 7 0.31 21.93 4.56
C ASN A 7 -0.01 21.26 5.90
N LEU A 8 0.59 21.78 6.98
CA LEU A 8 0.38 21.25 8.32
C LEU A 8 -1.09 21.30 8.75
N GLY A 9 -1.84 22.33 8.34
CA GLY A 9 -3.26 22.46 8.66
C GLY A 9 -4.07 21.30 8.11
N PHE A 10 -3.81 20.89 6.87
CA PHE A 10 -4.44 19.70 6.26
C PHE A 10 -4.15 18.44 7.08
N PHE A 11 -2.89 18.16 7.41
CA PHE A 11 -2.52 16.98 8.19
C PHE A 11 -3.11 16.99 9.61
N PHE A 12 -3.16 18.15 10.28
CA PHE A 12 -3.78 18.26 11.60
C PHE A 12 -5.30 18.04 11.54
N LEU A 13 -5.98 18.60 10.55
CA LEU A 13 -7.42 18.36 10.36
C LEU A 13 -7.70 16.88 10.04
N HIS A 14 -6.85 16.25 9.24
CA HIS A 14 -6.96 14.83 8.94
C HIS A 14 -6.76 13.96 10.19
N LEU A 15 -5.75 14.27 11.01
CA LEU A 15 -5.54 13.62 12.30
C LEU A 15 -6.74 13.83 13.25
N ALA A 16 -7.26 15.05 13.33
CA ALA A 16 -8.41 15.36 14.17
C ALA A 16 -9.66 14.59 13.73
N GLN A 17 -9.92 14.50 12.43
CA GLN A 17 -11.01 13.68 11.88
C GLN A 17 -10.87 12.22 12.30
N ILE A 18 -9.68 11.62 12.17
CA ILE A 18 -9.43 10.23 12.60
C ILE A 18 -9.75 10.06 14.09
N LEU A 19 -9.24 10.94 14.94
CA LEU A 19 -9.48 10.88 16.39
C LEU A 19 -10.97 11.06 16.76
N ILE A 20 -11.69 11.89 16.02
CA ILE A 20 -13.14 12.07 16.20
C ILE A 20 -13.87 10.78 15.84
N LEU A 21 -13.54 10.13 14.72
CA LEU A 21 -14.17 8.87 14.31
C LEU A 21 -13.91 7.74 15.31
N GLU A 22 -12.67 7.61 15.79
CA GLU A 22 -12.29 6.65 16.84
C GLU A 22 -13.08 6.89 18.13
N THR A 23 -13.10 8.14 18.62
CA THR A 23 -13.82 8.50 19.85
C THR A 23 -15.32 8.30 19.70
N LEU A 24 -15.89 8.65 18.54
CA LEU A 24 -17.31 8.48 18.24
C LEU A 24 -17.72 7.01 18.27
N ALA A 25 -16.90 6.11 17.70
CA ALA A 25 -17.13 4.68 17.78
C ALA A 25 -17.21 4.17 19.24
N TRP A 26 -16.29 4.61 20.11
CA TRP A 26 -16.30 4.29 21.54
C TRP A 26 -17.52 4.85 22.28
N VAL A 27 -17.93 6.08 21.97
CA VAL A 27 -19.10 6.71 22.59
C VAL A 27 -20.39 5.98 22.19
N ILE A 28 -20.51 5.56 20.94
CA ILE A 28 -21.69 4.85 20.44
C ILE A 28 -21.83 3.49 21.15
N VAL A 29 -20.76 2.69 21.22
CA VAL A 29 -20.84 1.39 21.92
C VAL A 29 -21.17 1.55 23.40
N TRP A 30 -20.63 2.60 24.05
CA TRP A 30 -20.89 2.88 25.46
C TRP A 30 -22.37 3.22 25.72
N HIS A 31 -23.00 4.03 24.87
CA HIS A 31 -24.37 4.50 25.08
C HIS A 31 -25.44 3.53 24.56
N PHE A 32 -25.16 2.84 23.46
CA PHE A 32 -26.17 2.05 22.74
C PHE A 32 -25.97 0.53 22.85
N GLY A 33 -24.85 0.06 23.41
CA GLY A 33 -24.59 -1.35 23.65
C GLY A 33 -24.25 -2.14 22.38
N ASN A 34 -24.63 -3.43 22.35
CA ASN A 34 -24.10 -4.44 21.43
C ASN A 34 -25.10 -4.97 20.37
N GLY A 35 -25.96 -4.11 19.82
CA GLY A 35 -26.88 -4.49 18.75
C GLY A 35 -26.22 -4.62 17.37
N TRP A 36 -26.68 -5.56 16.54
CA TRP A 36 -26.12 -5.82 15.20
C TRP A 36 -25.98 -4.56 14.32
N LEU A 37 -27.02 -3.72 14.24
CA LEU A 37 -26.99 -2.48 13.44
C LEU A 37 -25.94 -1.49 13.97
N ILE A 38 -25.83 -1.38 15.29
CA ILE A 38 -24.87 -0.49 15.97
C ILE A 38 -23.45 -0.99 15.72
N THR A 39 -23.21 -2.30 15.87
CA THR A 39 -21.92 -2.91 15.59
C THR A 39 -21.48 -2.68 14.14
N MET A 40 -22.37 -2.91 13.16
CA MET A 40 -22.04 -2.67 11.75
C MET A 40 -21.69 -1.20 11.48
N PHE A 41 -22.43 -0.27 12.07
CA PHE A 41 -22.15 1.16 11.94
C PHE A 41 -20.81 1.55 12.57
N ILE A 42 -20.51 1.08 13.78
CA ILE A 42 -19.22 1.28 14.44
C ILE A 42 -18.08 0.69 13.60
N SER A 43 -18.23 -0.53 13.07
CA SER A 43 -17.24 -1.17 12.22
C SER A 43 -16.93 -0.34 10.97
N LEU A 44 -17.93 0.28 10.36
CA LEU A 44 -17.74 1.20 9.24
C LEU A 44 -16.92 2.43 9.65
N LEU A 45 -17.28 3.09 10.76
CA LEU A 45 -16.55 4.27 11.25
C LEU A 45 -15.08 3.94 11.55
N LEU A 46 -14.84 2.84 12.26
CA LEU A 46 -13.49 2.39 12.61
C LEU A 46 -12.71 2.00 11.35
N THR A 47 -13.33 1.34 10.37
CA THR A 47 -12.66 0.98 9.12
C THR A 47 -12.20 2.22 8.37
N VAL A 48 -13.06 3.24 8.25
CA VAL A 48 -12.69 4.52 7.64
C VAL A 48 -11.55 5.18 8.40
N ALA A 49 -11.63 5.25 9.73
CA ALA A 49 -10.60 5.85 10.58
C ALA A 49 -9.25 5.13 10.45
N GLN A 50 -9.25 3.80 10.46
CA GLN A 50 -8.06 2.96 10.39
C GLN A 50 -7.39 3.02 9.01
N VAL A 51 -8.15 3.02 7.93
CA VAL A 51 -7.61 3.17 6.57
C VAL A 51 -6.98 4.55 6.40
N GLN A 52 -7.65 5.62 6.84
CA GLN A 52 -7.10 6.97 6.81
C GLN A 52 -5.85 7.10 7.69
N GLY A 53 -5.86 6.51 8.89
CA GLY A 53 -4.71 6.42 9.78
C GLY A 53 -3.51 5.72 9.15
N ALA A 54 -3.75 4.65 8.37
CA ALA A 54 -2.69 3.92 7.66
C ALA A 54 -1.99 4.79 6.61
N PHE A 55 -2.76 5.57 5.83
CA PHE A 55 -2.20 6.51 4.85
C PHE A 55 -1.49 7.69 5.53
N LEU A 56 -2.09 8.25 6.58
CA LEU A 56 -1.49 9.36 7.32
C LEU A 56 -0.15 8.95 7.95
N GLN A 57 -0.07 7.76 8.56
CA GLN A 57 1.21 7.28 9.10
C GLN A 57 2.20 6.93 7.98
N HIS A 58 1.74 6.47 6.82
CA HIS A 58 2.60 6.18 5.67
C HIS A 58 3.34 7.45 5.22
N ASP A 59 2.62 8.56 5.10
CA ASP A 59 3.21 9.86 4.72
C ASP A 59 4.21 10.37 5.76
N MET A 60 3.96 10.11 7.04
CA MET A 60 4.93 10.38 8.11
C MET A 60 6.14 9.45 8.03
N GLY A 61 5.95 8.18 7.67
CA GLY A 61 7.04 7.22 7.41
C GLY A 61 7.96 7.67 6.27
N HIS A 62 7.40 8.37 5.28
CA HIS A 62 8.13 9.02 4.19
C HIS A 62 8.66 10.42 4.52
N LEU A 63 8.51 10.87 5.76
CA LEU A 63 8.99 12.17 6.25
C LEU A 63 8.34 13.38 5.57
N SER A 64 7.12 13.22 5.04
CA SER A 64 6.48 14.22 4.19
C SER A 64 5.74 15.33 4.96
N MET A 65 5.51 15.18 6.27
CA MET A 65 4.72 16.15 7.05
C MET A 65 5.57 17.24 7.71
N PHE A 66 6.60 16.87 8.48
CA PHE A 66 7.44 17.82 9.22
C PHE A 66 8.81 18.01 8.56
N LYS A 67 9.36 19.23 8.67
CA LYS A 67 10.73 19.53 8.22
C LYS A 67 11.81 18.73 8.97
N LYS A 68 11.57 18.39 10.24
CA LYS A 68 12.50 17.58 11.04
C LYS A 68 12.01 16.13 11.09
N SER A 69 12.85 15.20 10.64
CA SER A 69 12.56 13.75 10.63
C SER A 69 12.12 13.21 11.99
N LYS A 70 12.71 13.70 13.11
CA LYS A 70 12.34 13.29 14.47
C LYS A 70 10.82 13.41 14.75
N TRP A 71 10.19 14.49 14.29
CA TRP A 71 8.77 14.72 14.52
C TRP A 71 7.88 13.79 13.69
N ASN A 72 8.27 13.53 12.44
CA ASN A 72 7.59 12.54 11.60
C ASN A 72 7.62 11.15 12.25
N HIS A 73 8.79 10.68 12.70
CA HIS A 73 8.90 9.37 13.34
C HIS A 73 8.17 9.28 14.68
N LEU A 74 8.10 10.38 15.44
CA LEU A 74 7.34 10.40 16.68
C LEU A 74 5.83 10.25 16.40
N MET A 75 5.30 11.00 15.43
CA MET A 75 3.90 10.93 15.06
C MET A 75 3.54 9.61 14.36
N GLN A 76 4.43 9.09 13.51
CA GLN A 76 4.28 7.75 12.94
C GLN A 76 4.14 6.69 14.04
N LYS A 77 5.02 6.72 15.06
CA LYS A 77 4.94 5.81 16.21
C LYS A 77 3.65 5.99 17.00
N PHE A 78 3.20 7.22 17.19
CA PHE A 78 1.94 7.49 17.87
C PHE A 78 0.76 6.84 17.11
N LEU A 79 0.60 7.15 15.83
CA LEU A 79 -0.48 6.58 15.00
C LEU A 79 -0.39 5.06 14.90
N MET A 80 0.77 4.53 14.53
CA MET A 80 0.93 3.10 14.29
C MET A 80 0.78 2.29 15.57
N CYS A 81 1.39 2.70 16.68
CA CYS A 81 1.35 1.92 17.91
C CYS A 81 0.06 2.13 18.73
N HIS A 82 -0.46 3.35 18.82
CA HIS A 82 -1.57 3.66 19.74
C HIS A 82 -2.93 3.67 19.06
N ILE A 83 -3.01 4.08 17.78
CA ILE A 83 -4.27 4.13 17.04
C ILE A 83 -4.49 2.83 16.26
N GLN A 84 -3.45 2.33 15.59
CA GLN A 84 -3.57 1.10 14.77
C GLN A 84 -3.21 -0.19 15.51
N GLY A 85 -2.50 -0.10 16.65
CA GLY A 85 -2.08 -1.27 17.42
C GLY A 85 -0.97 -2.11 16.75
N LEU A 86 -0.18 -1.52 15.86
CA LEU A 86 0.88 -2.18 15.09
C LEU A 86 2.26 -1.57 15.38
N SER A 87 3.33 -2.24 14.93
CA SER A 87 4.70 -1.77 15.16
C SER A 87 5.20 -0.88 14.01
N ALA A 88 5.52 0.39 14.31
CA ALA A 88 6.15 1.29 13.35
C ALA A 88 7.50 0.77 12.81
N LYS A 89 8.26 0.04 13.65
CA LYS A 89 9.54 -0.55 13.23
C LYS A 89 9.32 -1.69 12.23
N TRP A 90 8.33 -2.54 12.49
CA TRP A 90 7.96 -3.61 11.56
C TRP A 90 7.52 -3.04 10.22
N TRP A 91 6.65 -2.02 10.25
CA TRP A 91 6.16 -1.37 9.05
C TRP A 91 7.29 -0.73 8.25
N ASN A 92 8.17 0.04 8.90
CA ASN A 92 9.33 0.65 8.21
C ASN A 92 10.23 -0.41 7.58
N ASN A 93 10.53 -1.51 8.30
CA ASN A 93 11.35 -2.60 7.75
C ASN A 93 10.71 -3.27 6.53
N ARG A 94 9.39 -3.50 6.54
CA ARG A 94 8.66 -4.09 5.41
C ARG A 94 8.61 -3.11 4.23
N HIS A 95 8.17 -1.89 4.50
CA HIS A 95 7.97 -0.82 3.53
C HIS A 95 9.27 -0.42 2.81
N PHE A 96 10.39 -0.35 3.53
CA PHE A 96 11.69 -0.08 2.89
C PHE A 96 12.10 -1.19 1.92
N LYS A 97 11.85 -2.47 2.23
CA LYS A 97 12.14 -3.57 1.30
C LYS A 97 11.28 -3.47 0.04
N HIS A 98 9.99 -3.17 0.23
CA HIS A 98 9.06 -2.91 -0.88
C HIS A 98 9.57 -1.79 -1.80
N HIS A 99 9.95 -0.63 -1.26
CA HIS A 99 10.47 0.49 -2.06
C HIS A 99 11.81 0.21 -2.75
N VAL A 100 12.65 -0.67 -2.20
CA VAL A 100 13.96 -1.00 -2.80
C VAL A 100 13.82 -2.01 -3.95
N LYS A 101 12.86 -2.94 -3.88
CA LYS A 101 12.64 -3.99 -4.89
C LYS A 101 11.16 -4.24 -5.16
N THR A 102 10.43 -3.18 -5.51
CA THR A 102 8.97 -3.22 -5.71
C THR A 102 8.55 -4.25 -6.75
N ASN A 103 7.53 -5.05 -6.42
CA ASN A 103 6.94 -6.09 -7.27
C ASN A 103 7.93 -7.15 -7.76
N ILE A 104 9.06 -7.35 -7.06
CA ILE A 104 10.03 -8.40 -7.38
C ILE A 104 9.96 -9.50 -6.34
N TYR A 105 9.41 -10.65 -6.71
CA TYR A 105 9.43 -11.83 -5.85
C TYR A 105 10.84 -12.47 -5.82
N PRO A 106 11.34 -12.98 -4.68
CA PRO A 106 10.79 -12.95 -3.31
C PRO A 106 11.30 -11.74 -2.49
N LYS A 107 11.78 -10.69 -3.15
CA LYS A 107 12.46 -9.55 -2.49
C LYS A 107 11.47 -8.56 -1.90
N ASP A 108 10.31 -8.39 -2.54
CA ASP A 108 9.22 -7.56 -2.07
C ASP A 108 8.31 -8.35 -1.12
N PRO A 109 8.28 -8.01 0.18
CA PRO A 109 7.42 -8.69 1.14
C PRO A 109 5.93 -8.42 0.94
N ASP A 110 5.54 -7.41 0.14
CA ASP A 110 4.12 -7.04 -0.02
C ASP A 110 3.38 -7.94 -1.01
N ILE A 111 4.12 -8.58 -1.92
CA ILE A 111 3.59 -9.60 -2.84
C ILE A 111 3.97 -11.02 -2.41
N ASP A 112 4.71 -11.17 -1.31
CA ASP A 112 4.99 -12.46 -0.68
C ASP A 112 3.81 -12.88 0.21
N VAL A 113 2.76 -13.36 -0.47
CA VAL A 113 1.46 -13.69 0.14
C VAL A 113 1.38 -15.12 0.69
N GLY A 114 2.48 -15.86 0.69
CA GLY A 114 2.56 -17.22 1.23
C GLY A 114 1.41 -18.14 0.74
N PRO A 115 0.86 -19.03 1.60
CA PRO A 115 -0.21 -19.94 1.21
C PRO A 115 -1.62 -19.30 1.22
N LEU A 116 -1.76 -18.04 1.68
CA LEU A 116 -3.06 -17.34 1.73
C LEU A 116 -3.65 -17.14 0.34
N PHE A 117 -2.77 -16.91 -0.64
CA PHE A 117 -3.13 -16.94 -2.05
C PHE A 117 -2.17 -17.90 -2.74
N VAL A 118 -2.69 -19.03 -3.24
CA VAL A 118 -1.98 -19.84 -4.24
C VAL A 118 -2.00 -19.04 -5.54
N ILE A 119 -1.04 -18.13 -5.72
CA ILE A 119 -0.82 -17.45 -7.01
C ILE A 119 -0.07 -18.42 -7.94
N GLY A 120 -0.70 -19.56 -8.23
CA GLY A 120 -0.23 -20.64 -9.12
C GLY A 120 1.18 -21.18 -8.85
N ASP A 121 1.55 -22.25 -9.54
CA ASP A 121 2.90 -22.85 -9.45
C ASP A 121 3.99 -22.03 -10.19
N LEU A 122 3.69 -20.78 -10.57
CA LEU A 122 4.46 -19.97 -11.53
C LEU A 122 4.60 -18.52 -11.07
N GLN A 123 5.30 -18.32 -9.96
CA GLN A 123 6.00 -17.05 -9.74
C GLN A 123 7.07 -16.88 -10.86
N PRO A 124 7.34 -15.65 -11.33
CA PRO A 124 7.40 -15.32 -12.75
C PRO A 124 8.65 -15.89 -13.46
N VAL A 125 8.56 -17.12 -13.94
CA VAL A 125 9.42 -17.62 -15.03
C VAL A 125 8.81 -17.26 -16.40
N LYS A 126 7.49 -16.96 -16.45
CA LYS A 126 6.75 -16.76 -17.71
C LYS A 126 6.85 -15.38 -18.35
N VAL A 127 7.16 -14.31 -17.60
CA VAL A 127 7.15 -12.95 -18.18
C VAL A 127 8.38 -12.68 -19.06
N CYS A 128 9.54 -13.28 -18.77
CA CYS A 128 10.74 -13.08 -19.60
C CYS A 128 10.81 -14.06 -20.79
N LEU A 129 10.45 -15.33 -20.59
CA LEU A 129 10.66 -16.36 -21.61
C LEU A 129 9.54 -16.41 -22.67
N HIS A 130 8.29 -16.07 -22.33
CA HIS A 130 7.21 -16.10 -23.31
C HIS A 130 7.25 -14.91 -24.28
N LEU A 131 7.58 -13.71 -23.78
CA LEU A 131 7.74 -12.53 -24.63
C LEU A 131 8.96 -12.64 -25.56
N CYS A 132 10.07 -13.22 -25.09
CA CYS A 132 11.26 -13.41 -25.93
C CYS A 132 11.06 -14.52 -26.99
N LEU A 133 10.25 -15.53 -26.71
CA LEU A 133 9.96 -16.60 -27.67
C LEU A 133 8.85 -16.22 -28.67
N GLU A 134 7.88 -15.38 -28.29
CA GLU A 134 6.92 -14.84 -29.25
C GLU A 134 7.55 -13.81 -30.20
N ASP A 135 8.48 -12.97 -29.72
CA ASP A 135 9.26 -12.07 -30.60
C ASP A 135 10.12 -12.84 -31.60
N ILE A 136 10.82 -13.90 -31.16
CA ILE A 136 11.64 -14.73 -32.07
C ILE A 136 10.76 -15.51 -33.06
N ARG A 137 9.56 -15.94 -32.66
CA ARG A 137 8.63 -16.67 -33.55
C ARG A 137 7.99 -15.74 -34.58
N LEU A 138 7.71 -14.48 -34.22
CA LEU A 138 7.22 -13.45 -35.12
C LEU A 138 8.32 -12.95 -36.07
N GLU A 139 9.58 -12.84 -35.64
CA GLU A 139 10.71 -12.52 -36.53
C GLU A 139 11.00 -13.63 -37.55
N ILE A 140 10.90 -14.90 -37.15
CA ILE A 140 11.13 -16.04 -38.07
C ILE A 140 9.96 -16.17 -39.09
N LEU A 141 8.71 -15.94 -38.67
CA LEU A 141 7.54 -15.99 -39.57
C LEU A 141 7.44 -14.77 -40.50
N THR A 142 7.94 -13.60 -40.10
CA THR A 142 8.02 -12.43 -40.99
C THR A 142 9.19 -12.51 -41.97
N SER A 143 10.32 -13.12 -41.58
CA SER A 143 11.45 -13.39 -42.48
C SER A 143 11.11 -14.40 -43.59
N SER A 144 10.33 -15.45 -43.28
CA SER A 144 9.92 -16.45 -44.28
C SER A 144 8.86 -15.92 -45.27
N MET A 145 8.02 -14.95 -44.88
CA MET A 145 7.04 -14.30 -45.77
C MET A 145 7.64 -13.22 -46.68
N ILE A 146 8.81 -12.65 -46.34
CA ILE A 146 9.46 -11.60 -47.17
C ILE A 146 10.33 -12.22 -48.29
N SER A 147 10.75 -13.48 -48.16
CA SER A 147 11.56 -14.16 -49.20
C SER A 147 10.78 -14.57 -50.46
N GLU A 148 9.44 -14.60 -50.44
CA GLU A 148 8.64 -14.92 -51.64
C GLU A 148 8.36 -13.72 -52.56
N HIS A 149 8.84 -12.51 -52.22
CA HIS A 149 8.64 -11.29 -53.01
C HIS A 149 9.92 -10.71 -53.67
N LEU A 150 11.00 -11.49 -53.77
CA LEU A 150 12.20 -11.15 -54.53
C LEU A 150 12.52 -12.24 -55.57
N PHE A 151 11.60 -12.43 -56.51
CA PHE A 151 11.85 -13.01 -57.82
C PHE A 151 11.22 -12.10 -58.88
N PHE A 152 11.93 -11.04 -59.23
CA PHE A 152 12.16 -10.47 -60.58
C PHE A 152 12.95 -9.16 -60.45
#